data_AF-A0A1R1JVR6-F1
#
_entry.id   AF-A0A1R1JVR6-F1
#
_cell.length_a   1.000
_cell.length_b   1.000
_cell.length_c   1.000
_cell.angle_alpha   90.00
_cell.angle_beta   90.00
_cell.angle_gamma   90.00
#
_symmetry.space_group_name_H-M   'P 1'
#
loop_
_entity.id
_entity.type
_entity.pdbx_description
1 polymer ?
#
loop_
_entity_poly.entity_id
_entity_poly.type
_entity_poly.pdbx_seq_one_letter_code
_entity_poly.pdbx_strand_id
1 'polypeptide(L)'
;MGAYHAELMDDLLRVAPPYSLPHEPDEDAPTVTKAQAVAAVVACLSNEAPTAYGLTAADWAEHLWNELSDNQAGVLLSLLIGASIPSVGLFLEMHLGNCIEGEANRLLAEMDPDEAEACL
;
A
#
# COMPACT_ATOMS: atom_id res chain seq x y z
N MET A 1 13.03 -39.14 -40.85
CA MET A 1 13.53 -38.75 -39.51
C MET A 1 13.85 -37.26 -39.55
N GLY A 2 12.89 -36.39 -39.22
CA GLY A 2 13.11 -34.94 -39.34
C GLY A 2 11.96 -34.03 -38.90
N ALA A 3 11.00 -34.52 -38.09
CA ALA A 3 9.89 -33.70 -37.59
C ALA A 3 10.06 -33.30 -36.12
N TYR A 4 10.76 -34.11 -35.32
CA TYR A 4 10.89 -33.89 -33.86
C TYR A 4 11.84 -32.77 -33.44
N HIS A 5 12.62 -32.19 -34.36
CA HIS A 5 13.63 -31.19 -34.00
C HIS A 5 13.17 -29.74 -34.19
N ALA A 6 12.12 -29.51 -34.99
CA ALA A 6 11.59 -28.17 -35.26
C ALA A 6 10.66 -27.68 -34.13
N GLU A 7 9.87 -28.56 -33.53
CA GLU A 7 8.93 -28.20 -32.45
C GLU A 7 9.65 -27.84 -31.14
N LEU A 8 10.83 -28.40 -30.88
CA LEU A 8 11.61 -28.15 -29.66
C LEU A 8 12.32 -26.79 -29.67
N MET A 9 12.58 -26.22 -30.85
CA MET A 9 13.18 -24.88 -30.99
C MET A 9 12.14 -23.75 -30.84
N ASP A 10 10.88 -24.01 -31.18
CA ASP A 10 9.81 -23.01 -31.06
C ASP A 10 9.42 -22.78 -29.59
N ASP A 11 9.48 -23.83 -28.77
CA ASP A 11 9.23 -23.75 -27.32
C ASP A 11 10.37 -23.05 -26.55
N LEU A 12 11.62 -23.18 -27.01
CA LEU A 12 12.78 -22.47 -26.42
C LEU A 12 12.82 -20.98 -26.76
N LEU A 13 12.11 -20.55 -27.80
CA LEU A 13 11.99 -19.14 -28.20
C LEU A 13 10.78 -18.45 -27.56
N ARG A 14 9.92 -19.20 -26.88
CA ARG A 14 8.79 -18.68 -26.10
C ARG A 14 9.15 -18.28 -24.68
N VAL A 15 10.45 -18.20 -24.37
CA VAL A 15 10.95 -17.57 -23.15
C VAL A 15 10.69 -16.07 -23.28
N ALA A 16 9.71 -15.58 -22.52
CA ALA A 16 9.40 -14.17 -22.42
C ALA A 16 10.69 -13.35 -22.14
N PRO A 17 10.82 -12.14 -22.73
CA PRO A 17 12.05 -11.36 -22.63
C PRO A 17 12.34 -10.98 -21.16
N PRO A 18 13.61 -10.81 -20.76
CA PRO A 18 14.02 -10.50 -19.38
C PRO A 18 13.73 -9.05 -18.96
N TYR A 19 12.97 -8.32 -19.77
CA TYR A 19 12.55 -6.96 -19.47
C TYR A 19 11.05 -7.00 -19.18
N SER A 20 10.73 -7.18 -17.90
CA SER A 20 9.42 -6.82 -17.37
C SER A 20 9.13 -5.40 -17.84
N LEU A 21 8.06 -5.26 -18.62
CA LEU A 21 7.50 -3.96 -18.96
C LEU A 21 7.26 -3.18 -17.65
N PRO A 22 7.24 -1.83 -17.68
CA PRO A 22 6.72 -1.08 -16.53
C PRO A 22 5.39 -1.72 -16.17
N HIS A 23 5.23 -2.21 -14.93
CA HIS A 23 4.00 -2.87 -14.51
C HIS A 23 2.84 -1.94 -14.89
N GLU A 24 2.07 -2.33 -15.91
CA GLU A 24 0.77 -1.71 -16.10
C GLU A 24 0.03 -1.99 -14.80
N PRO A 25 -0.55 -0.97 -14.15
CA PRO A 25 -1.36 -1.20 -12.95
C PRO A 25 -2.41 -2.23 -13.35
N ASP A 26 -2.37 -3.38 -12.69
CA ASP A 26 -3.33 -4.44 -12.93
C ASP A 26 -4.70 -3.89 -12.54
N GLU A 27 -5.55 -3.61 -13.53
CA GLU A 27 -6.90 -3.07 -13.30
C GLU A 27 -7.77 -4.04 -12.50
N ASP A 28 -7.38 -5.32 -12.46
CA ASP A 28 -8.06 -6.38 -11.70
C ASP A 28 -7.47 -6.57 -10.29
N ALA A 29 -6.40 -5.83 -9.91
CA ALA A 29 -5.84 -5.90 -8.57
C ALA A 29 -6.85 -5.35 -7.54
N PRO A 30 -7.00 -6.04 -6.39
CA PRO A 30 -7.93 -5.62 -5.36
C PRO A 30 -7.53 -4.24 -4.79
N THR A 31 -8.52 -3.36 -4.65
CA THR A 31 -8.32 -2.02 -4.09
C THR A 31 -9.23 -1.78 -2.90
N VAL A 32 -8.74 -0.97 -1.96
CA VAL A 32 -9.48 -0.49 -0.79
C VAL A 32 -9.69 1.00 -0.86
N THR A 33 -10.84 1.43 -0.36
CA THR A 33 -11.10 2.86 -0.18
C THR A 33 -10.27 3.40 0.97
N LYS A 34 -9.96 4.71 0.93
CA LYS A 34 -9.37 5.44 2.06
C LYS A 34 -10.00 5.13 3.41
N ALA A 35 -11.33 5.09 3.49
CA ALA A 35 -12.02 4.87 4.76
C ALA A 35 -11.71 3.48 5.33
N GLN A 36 -11.68 2.45 4.48
CA GLN A 36 -11.32 1.08 4.88
C GLN A 36 -9.84 1.00 5.27
N ALA A 37 -8.96 1.57 4.45
CA ALA A 37 -7.52 1.59 4.71
C ALA A 37 -7.19 2.26 6.05
N VAL A 38 -7.75 3.45 6.29
CA VAL A 38 -7.57 4.19 7.55
C VAL A 38 -8.14 3.40 8.73
N ALA A 39 -9.33 2.80 8.61
CA ALA A 39 -9.92 2.02 9.70
C ALA A 39 -9.05 0.81 10.08
N ALA A 40 -8.53 0.06 9.09
CA ALA A 40 -7.67 -1.08 9.33
C ALA A 40 -6.33 -0.68 9.97
N VAL A 41 -5.71 0.39 9.49
CA VAL A 41 -4.46 0.91 10.07
C VAL A 41 -4.68 1.46 11.48
N VAL A 42 -5.81 2.14 11.75
CA VAL A 42 -6.16 2.59 13.10
C VAL A 42 -6.35 1.41 14.06
N ALA A 43 -7.03 0.34 13.63
CA ALA A 43 -7.18 -0.87 14.44
C ALA A 43 -5.82 -1.52 14.72
N CYS A 44 -4.92 -1.55 13.74
CA CYS A 44 -3.54 -2.03 13.89
C CYS A 44 -2.74 -1.19 14.91
N LEU A 45 -2.71 0.13 14.74
CA LEU A 45 -2.03 1.06 15.66
C LEU A 45 -2.61 1.04 17.07
N SER A 46 -3.90 0.73 17.20
CA SER A 46 -4.60 0.60 18.49
C SER A 46 -4.41 -0.78 19.14
N ASN A 47 -3.66 -1.69 18.51
CA ASN A 47 -3.49 -3.10 18.90
C ASN A 47 -4.81 -3.91 18.94
N GLU A 48 -5.84 -3.45 18.22
CA GLU A 48 -7.10 -4.19 18.03
C GLU A 48 -6.96 -5.24 16.92
N ALA A 49 -6.05 -5.00 15.97
CA ALA A 49 -5.61 -5.96 14.96
C ALA A 49 -4.09 -6.15 15.04
N PRO A 50 -3.55 -7.37 14.79
CA PRO A 50 -2.11 -7.62 14.86
C PRO A 50 -1.34 -6.97 13.69
N THR A 51 -1.98 -6.87 12.52
CA THR A 51 -1.41 -6.34 11.28
C THR A 51 -2.49 -5.67 10.44
N ALA A 52 -2.09 -4.80 9.52
CA ALA A 52 -2.93 -4.28 8.45
C ALA A 52 -2.12 -4.29 7.13
N TYR A 53 -2.67 -4.94 6.09
CA TYR A 53 -2.03 -5.08 4.78
C TYR A 53 -0.60 -5.65 4.87
N GLY A 54 -0.41 -6.68 5.69
CA GLY A 54 0.91 -7.33 5.88
C GLY A 54 1.89 -6.59 6.81
N LEU A 55 1.60 -5.33 7.18
CA LEU A 55 2.47 -4.54 8.04
C LEU A 55 2.01 -4.54 9.51
N THR A 56 2.99 -4.49 10.42
CA THR A 56 2.73 -4.38 11.87
C THR A 56 2.46 -2.93 12.27
N ALA A 57 2.00 -2.73 13.51
CA ALA A 57 1.82 -1.39 14.07
C ALA A 57 3.13 -0.57 14.09
N ALA A 58 4.28 -1.23 14.27
CA ALA A 58 5.58 -0.56 14.27
C ALA A 58 5.95 -0.06 12.86
N ASP A 59 5.73 -0.89 11.83
CA ASP A 59 6.02 -0.53 10.44
C ASP A 59 5.12 0.63 9.98
N TRP A 60 3.83 0.57 10.30
CA TRP A 60 2.90 1.67 10.02
C TRP A 60 3.28 2.96 10.76
N ALA A 61 3.65 2.87 12.04
CA ALA A 61 4.06 4.04 12.80
C ALA A 61 5.33 4.69 12.21
N GLU A 62 6.31 3.89 11.81
CA GLU A 62 7.52 4.39 11.16
C GLU A 62 7.20 5.08 9.82
N HIS A 63 6.40 4.43 8.97
CA HIS A 63 6.01 4.97 7.67
C HIS A 63 5.28 6.32 7.82
N LEU A 64 4.26 6.38 8.68
CA LEU A 64 3.48 7.60 8.90
C LEU A 64 4.31 8.70 9.56
N TRP A 65 5.25 8.35 10.42
CA TRP A 65 6.16 9.33 11.03
C TRP A 65 7.08 9.96 9.99
N ASN A 66 7.57 9.18 9.02
CA ASN A 66 8.38 9.70 7.92
C ASN A 66 7.59 10.70 7.08
N GLU A 67 6.31 10.42 6.77
CA GLU A 67 5.45 11.36 6.05
C GLU A 67 5.17 12.65 6.85
N LEU A 68 5.02 12.53 8.17
CA LEU A 68 4.85 13.69 9.05
C LEU A 68 6.12 14.53 9.22
N SER A 69 7.30 13.99 8.90
CA SER A 69 8.58 14.65 9.13
C SER A 69 8.75 15.94 8.32
N ASP A 70 8.08 16.05 7.16
CA ASP A 70 8.05 17.27 6.34
C ASP A 70 7.04 18.31 6.88
N ASN A 71 6.15 17.90 7.77
CA ASN A 71 5.05 18.69 8.33
C ASN A 71 5.15 18.86 9.86
N GLN A 72 6.37 18.76 10.42
CA GLN A 72 6.62 18.82 11.87
C GLN A 72 5.94 20.01 12.58
N ALA A 73 5.97 21.20 11.97
CA ALA A 73 5.30 22.37 12.54
C ALA A 73 3.77 22.17 12.63
N GLY A 74 3.15 21.58 11.60
CA GLY A 74 1.73 21.25 11.61
C GLY A 74 1.39 20.21 12.69
N VAL A 75 2.22 19.18 12.84
CA VAL A 75 2.08 18.18 13.91
C VAL A 75 2.17 18.83 15.29
N LEU A 76 3.18 19.66 15.53
CA LEU A 76 3.35 20.38 16.80
C LEU A 76 2.16 21.31 17.10
N LEU A 77 1.65 22.02 16.10
CA LEU A 77 0.46 22.87 16.25
C LEU A 77 -0.79 22.03 16.60
N SER A 78 -0.99 20.90 15.94
CA SER A 78 -2.08 19.96 16.26
C SER A 78 -1.96 19.40 17.68
N LEU A 79 -0.75 19.09 18.16
CA LEU A 79 -0.54 18.58 19.51
C LEU A 79 -0.70 19.66 20.59
N LEU A 80 -0.18 20.87 20.36
CA LEU A 80 -0.15 21.94 21.37
C LEU A 80 -1.49 22.67 21.49
N ILE A 81 -2.17 22.89 20.36
CA ILE A 81 -3.35 23.75 20.29
C ILE A 81 -4.39 23.21 19.30
N GLY A 82 -4.40 21.91 18.98
CA GLY A 82 -5.19 21.33 17.88
C GLY A 82 -6.68 21.66 17.89
N ALA A 83 -7.28 21.89 19.06
CA ALA A 83 -8.68 22.34 19.17
C ALA A 83 -8.90 23.79 18.73
N SER A 84 -7.85 24.62 18.68
CA SER A 84 -7.86 26.05 18.35
C SER A 84 -7.56 26.34 16.88
N ILE A 85 -6.99 25.39 16.12
CA ILE A 85 -6.75 25.53 14.68
C ILE A 85 -7.22 24.27 13.92
N PRO A 86 -8.54 24.13 13.68
CA PRO A 86 -9.12 22.95 13.04
C PRO A 86 -8.56 22.65 11.64
N SER A 87 -8.11 23.67 10.91
CA SER A 87 -7.56 23.52 9.56
C SER A 87 -6.27 22.69 9.53
N VAL A 88 -5.44 22.76 10.58
CA VAL A 88 -4.21 21.96 10.65
C VAL A 88 -4.54 20.49 10.92
N GLY A 89 -5.52 20.22 11.78
CA GLY A 89 -6.02 18.86 12.01
C GLY A 89 -6.57 18.23 10.73
N LEU A 90 -7.44 18.95 10.01
CA LEU A 90 -8.00 18.50 8.73
C LEU A 90 -6.92 18.28 7.66
N PHE A 91 -5.90 19.14 7.61
CA PHE A 91 -4.78 18.97 6.69
C PHE A 91 -4.01 17.67 6.98
N LEU A 92 -3.65 17.42 8.24
CA LEU A 92 -2.93 16.21 8.63
C LEU A 92 -3.77 14.95 8.41
N GLU A 93 -5.06 14.98 8.76
CA GLU A 93 -5.99 13.87 8.54
C GLU A 93 -6.09 13.52 7.04
N MET A 94 -6.25 14.53 6.19
CA MET A 94 -6.30 14.33 4.74
C MET A 94 -4.98 13.78 4.20
N HIS A 95 -3.85 14.36 4.63
CA HIS A 95 -2.52 13.95 4.17
C HIS A 95 -2.21 12.50 4.56
N LEU A 96 -2.40 12.14 5.83
CA LEU A 96 -2.19 10.79 6.32
C LEU A 96 -3.19 9.80 5.71
N GLY A 97 -4.45 10.19 5.54
CA GLY A 97 -5.45 9.35 4.88
C GLY A 97 -5.06 9.01 3.43
N ASN A 98 -4.55 9.99 2.68
CA ASN A 98 -4.06 9.76 1.31
C ASN A 98 -2.83 8.83 1.29
N CYS A 99 -1.89 9.03 2.22
CA CYS A 99 -0.71 8.17 2.35
C CYS A 99 -1.13 6.71 2.65
N ILE A 100 -1.99 6.51 3.65
CA ILE A 100 -2.47 5.19 4.06
C ILE A 100 -3.18 4.49 2.90
N GLU A 101 -4.05 5.20 2.17
CA GLU A 101 -4.74 4.65 1.00
C GLU A 101 -3.76 4.23 -0.10
N GLY A 102 -2.79 5.09 -0.42
CA GLY A 102 -1.78 4.79 -1.44
C GLY A 102 -0.92 3.60 -1.09
N GLU A 103 -0.43 3.55 0.15
CA GLU A 103 0.43 2.47 0.62
C GLU A 103 -0.33 1.15 0.78
N ALA A 104 -1.57 1.17 1.31
CA ALA A 104 -2.40 -0.02 1.41
C ALA A 104 -2.69 -0.65 0.04
N ASN A 105 -3.04 0.17 -0.96
CA ASN A 105 -3.27 -0.33 -2.31
C ASN A 105 -1.98 -0.82 -2.99
N ARG A 106 -0.83 -0.19 -2.72
CA ARG A 106 0.48 -0.69 -3.18
C ARG A 106 0.76 -2.07 -2.60
N LEU A 107 0.56 -2.24 -1.30
CA LEU A 107 0.77 -3.51 -0.60
C LEU A 107 -0.18 -4.59 -1.10
N LEU A 108 -1.48 -4.28 -1.29
CA LEU A 108 -2.46 -5.22 -1.85
C LEU A 108 -2.08 -5.71 -3.25
N ALA A 109 -1.55 -4.83 -4.10
CA ALA A 109 -1.09 -5.20 -5.43
C ALA A 109 0.17 -6.10 -5.41
N GLU A 110 0.94 -6.06 -4.31
CA GLU A 110 2.13 -6.89 -4.10
C GLU A 110 1.82 -8.22 -3.37
N MET A 111 0.63 -8.35 -2.77
CA MET A 111 0.19 -9.52 -2.01
C MET A 111 -0.33 -10.64 -2.92
N ASP A 112 -0.21 -11.90 -2.45
CA ASP A 112 -0.87 -13.02 -3.10
C ASP A 112 -2.41 -12.85 -3.06
N PRO A 113 -3.16 -13.31 -4.08
CA PRO A 113 -4.61 -13.06 -4.17
C PRO A 113 -5.40 -13.49 -2.93
N ASP A 114 -5.06 -14.63 -2.33
CA ASP A 114 -5.72 -15.16 -1.13
C ASP A 114 -5.49 -14.25 0.10
N GLU A 115 -4.30 -13.65 0.21
CA GLU A 115 -3.96 -12.74 1.30
C GLU A 115 -4.61 -11.37 1.10
N ALA A 116 -4.68 -10.92 -0.15
CA ALA A 116 -5.34 -9.67 -0.52
C ALA A 116 -6.86 -9.75 -0.29
N GLU A 117 -7.51 -10.87 -0.62
CA GLU A 117 -8.93 -11.11 -0.35
C GLU A 117 -9.24 -11.06 1.17
N ALA A 118 -8.33 -11.55 2.01
CA ALA A 118 -8.49 -11.50 3.47
C ALA A 118 -8.45 -10.07 4.06
N CYS A 119 -8.02 -9.08 3.27
CA CYS A 119 -7.90 -7.69 3.70
C CYS A 119 -9.05 -6.78 3.23
N LEU A 120 -9.95 -7.27 2.36
CA LEU A 120 -11.09 -6.51 1.79
C LEU A 120 -12.34 -6.57 2.69
#